data_AF-A0A8T5XKG2-F1
#
_entry.id   AF-A0A8T5XKG2-F1
#
_cell.length_a   1.000
_cell.length_b   1.000
_cell.length_c   1.000
_cell.angle_alpha   90.00
_cell.angle_beta   90.00
_cell.angle_gamma   90.00
#
_symmetry.space_group_name_H-M   'P 1'
#
loop_
_entity.id
_entity.type
_entity.pdbx_description
1 polymer ?
#
loop_
_entity_poly.entity_id
_entity_poly.type
_entity_poly.pdbx_seq_one_letter_code
_entity_poly.pdbx_strand_id
1 'polypeptide(L)'
;MPKSRTGSLASNESGSSHADEMARRVNDRLTSSMGSSLGFSNLAGQEEERRDSMESRIENVRDMDIQAEEERNQIIQEEDDGFFYSDEENQEEFEDILRSADNSELPYEYENVLNGSNVTFGVELEFVGGNADAIARDLYELDITSSPRRVGYHARSTPGKWKLEWDGSVCSGSSGGELVSPVLTDTPETWRNIEKICEVAKRHGARINQKCGGHIHVGIEPLNTARQRWKRLFRTIGGFEDVVCRVAGGTEGRLRSGASHYARSFSNRAIQTAVSRFTLDDRRDIDRLTERASNRSRYYGVNLTNIYKSNKPNTVEFRYFNGTLDPGQIQANVKLSNGVIMASQKARSRDSNTYTVTETMKRRGKMLLNQRSSSNNRSNHAGVKKLVDIIFSRKKDKDALLKVYGRNSWAN
;
A
#
# COMPACT_ATOMS: atom_id res chain seq x y z
N MET A 1 -50.31 -70.62 -28.20
CA MET A 1 -50.45 -71.82 -29.08
C MET A 1 -49.67 -71.56 -30.36
N PRO A 2 -49.07 -72.56 -31.04
CA PRO A 2 -48.39 -73.83 -30.64
C PRO A 2 -46.84 -73.69 -30.79
N LYS A 3 -45.90 -74.42 -30.17
CA LYS A 3 -45.54 -75.85 -30.00
C LYS A 3 -45.04 -76.60 -31.25
N SER A 4 -43.73 -76.93 -31.27
CA SER A 4 -43.09 -78.22 -31.65
C SER A 4 -41.57 -78.13 -31.32
N ARG A 5 -40.90 -78.92 -30.47
CA ARG A 5 -40.57 -80.39 -30.43
C ARG A 5 -39.91 -80.87 -31.75
N THR A 6 -38.80 -81.63 -31.84
CA THR A 6 -38.04 -82.52 -30.92
C THR A 6 -36.81 -83.12 -31.66
N GLY A 7 -35.82 -83.64 -30.92
CA GLY A 7 -34.82 -84.67 -31.34
C GLY A 7 -33.40 -84.37 -30.79
N SER A 8 -32.86 -84.99 -29.72
CA SER A 8 -32.36 -86.39 -29.54
C SER A 8 -31.17 -86.73 -30.45
N LEU A 9 -30.00 -87.29 -30.07
CA LEU A 9 -29.26 -87.60 -28.82
C LEU A 9 -27.85 -88.07 -29.28
N ALA A 10 -26.81 -87.83 -28.46
CA ALA A 10 -25.54 -88.61 -28.29
C ALA A 10 -24.51 -88.67 -29.44
N SER A 11 -23.20 -88.86 -29.25
CA SER A 11 -22.19 -88.63 -28.18
C SER A 11 -20.80 -89.09 -28.73
N ASN A 12 -19.73 -88.76 -28.00
CA ASN A 12 -18.33 -89.24 -28.06
C ASN A 12 -17.38 -88.65 -29.11
N GLU A 13 -16.08 -88.42 -28.87
CA GLU A 13 -15.21 -88.24 -27.69
C GLU A 13 -13.87 -87.74 -28.29
N SER A 14 -13.21 -86.74 -27.68
CA SER A 14 -11.73 -86.55 -27.74
C SER A 14 -11.30 -85.32 -26.94
N GLY A 15 -10.94 -85.54 -25.68
CA GLY A 15 -10.26 -84.54 -24.84
C GLY A 15 -9.01 -85.17 -24.23
N SER A 16 -7.82 -84.63 -24.53
CA SER A 16 -6.60 -84.72 -23.69
C SER A 16 -5.37 -84.07 -24.37
N SER A 17 -5.49 -82.88 -24.97
CA SER A 17 -4.29 -82.12 -25.40
C SER A 17 -4.37 -80.60 -25.23
N HIS A 18 -5.51 -80.06 -24.79
CA HIS A 18 -5.72 -78.61 -24.69
C HIS A 18 -5.60 -78.03 -23.26
N ALA A 19 -5.73 -78.87 -22.23
CA ALA A 19 -5.69 -78.42 -20.84
C ALA A 19 -4.25 -78.16 -20.33
N ASP A 20 -3.29 -78.99 -20.73
CA ASP A 20 -1.88 -78.84 -20.33
C ASP A 20 -1.15 -77.70 -21.05
N GLU A 21 -1.59 -77.33 -22.25
CA GLU A 21 -1.04 -76.17 -22.97
C GLU A 21 -1.54 -74.84 -22.37
N MET A 22 -2.76 -74.82 -21.85
CA MET A 22 -3.35 -73.64 -21.23
C MET A 22 -2.69 -73.32 -19.88
N ALA A 23 -2.30 -74.34 -19.10
CA ALA A 23 -1.62 -74.17 -17.82
C ALA A 23 -0.20 -73.56 -17.96
N ARG A 24 0.57 -73.92 -19.00
CA ARG A 24 1.89 -73.31 -19.26
C ARG A 24 1.78 -71.83 -19.68
N ARG A 25 0.79 -71.49 -20.53
CA ARG A 25 0.57 -70.11 -20.98
C ARG A 25 0.14 -69.15 -19.88
N VAL A 26 -0.49 -69.64 -18.80
CA VAL A 26 -0.85 -68.82 -17.64
C VAL A 26 0.38 -68.52 -16.77
N ASN A 27 1.29 -69.48 -16.60
CA ASN A 27 2.50 -69.28 -15.79
C ASN A 27 3.50 -68.32 -16.47
N ASP A 28 3.65 -68.38 -17.80
CA ASP A 28 4.51 -67.45 -18.57
C ASP A 28 3.94 -66.01 -18.63
N ARG A 29 2.61 -65.85 -18.51
CA ARG A 29 1.98 -64.52 -18.39
C ARG A 29 2.13 -63.89 -17.01
N LEU A 30 2.25 -64.69 -15.96
CA LEU A 30 2.48 -64.17 -14.60
C LEU A 30 3.93 -63.71 -14.40
N THR A 31 4.91 -64.40 -14.99
CA THR A 31 6.33 -64.00 -14.91
C THR A 31 6.67 -62.79 -15.78
N SER A 32 6.02 -62.59 -16.93
CA SER A 32 6.17 -61.38 -17.75
C SER A 32 5.51 -60.13 -17.14
N SER A 33 4.49 -60.29 -16.28
CA SER A 33 3.86 -59.18 -15.54
C SER A 33 4.76 -58.64 -14.42
N MET A 34 5.61 -59.49 -13.81
CA MET A 34 6.56 -59.08 -12.77
C MET A 34 7.79 -58.31 -13.30
N GLY A 35 7.99 -58.26 -14.62
CA GLY A 35 9.02 -57.43 -15.27
C GLY A 35 8.72 -55.92 -15.29
N SER A 36 7.52 -55.50 -14.87
CA SER A 36 7.13 -54.08 -14.79
C SER A 36 7.61 -53.36 -13.52
N SER A 37 8.17 -54.08 -12.55
CA SER A 37 8.66 -53.48 -11.29
C SER A 37 9.85 -52.53 -11.46
N LEU A 38 10.64 -52.67 -12.54
CA LEU A 38 11.79 -51.81 -12.82
C LEU A 38 11.41 -50.48 -13.51
N GLY A 39 10.25 -50.43 -14.18
CA GLY A 39 9.72 -49.20 -14.79
C GLY A 39 9.03 -48.30 -13.76
N PHE A 40 8.32 -48.89 -12.80
CA PHE A 40 7.68 -48.16 -11.71
C PHE A 40 8.71 -47.60 -10.70
N SER A 41 9.81 -48.29 -10.43
CA SER A 41 10.87 -47.78 -9.55
C SER A 41 11.61 -46.58 -10.17
N ASN A 42 11.86 -46.60 -11.48
CA ASN A 42 12.48 -45.47 -12.19
C ASN A 42 11.53 -44.26 -12.31
N LEU A 43 10.23 -44.48 -12.52
CA LEU A 43 9.23 -43.40 -12.53
C LEU A 43 9.01 -42.82 -11.13
N ALA A 44 8.97 -43.67 -10.10
CA ALA A 44 8.85 -43.22 -8.72
C ALA A 44 10.08 -42.42 -8.28
N GLY A 45 11.29 -42.88 -8.60
CA GLY A 45 12.53 -42.15 -8.29
C GLY A 45 12.63 -40.81 -9.05
N GLN A 46 12.18 -40.75 -10.30
CA GLN A 46 12.12 -39.48 -11.05
C GLN A 46 11.03 -38.52 -10.53
N GLU A 47 9.91 -39.02 -10.01
CA GLU A 47 8.90 -38.20 -9.35
C GLU A 47 9.38 -37.70 -7.98
N GLU A 48 10.10 -38.52 -7.23
CA GLU A 48 10.70 -38.18 -5.94
C GLU A 48 11.79 -37.12 -6.11
N GLU A 49 12.73 -37.29 -7.05
CA GLU A 49 13.73 -36.28 -7.39
C GLU A 49 13.11 -34.95 -7.88
N ARG A 50 11.99 -35.01 -8.63
CA ARG A 50 11.26 -33.81 -9.05
C ARG A 50 10.55 -33.13 -7.88
N ARG A 51 10.02 -33.89 -6.92
CA ARG A 51 9.41 -33.35 -5.70
C ARG A 51 10.48 -32.72 -4.81
N ASP A 52 11.59 -33.40 -4.57
CA ASP A 52 12.72 -32.88 -3.79
C ASP A 52 13.32 -31.64 -4.45
N SER A 53 13.46 -31.63 -5.78
CA SER A 53 13.91 -30.44 -6.52
C SER A 53 12.91 -29.28 -6.43
N MET A 54 11.61 -29.57 -6.43
CA MET A 54 10.57 -28.55 -6.26
C MET A 54 10.53 -28.03 -4.82
N GLU A 55 10.63 -28.91 -3.82
CA GLU A 55 10.69 -28.53 -2.41
C GLU A 55 11.95 -27.73 -2.11
N SER A 56 13.11 -28.15 -2.61
CA SER A 56 14.36 -27.38 -2.53
C SER A 56 14.24 -26.02 -3.21
N ARG A 57 13.56 -25.91 -4.36
CA ARG A 57 13.28 -24.61 -4.99
C ARG A 57 12.34 -23.75 -4.16
N ILE A 58 11.32 -24.34 -3.53
CA ILE A 58 10.39 -23.64 -2.63
C ILE A 58 11.11 -23.16 -1.37
N GLU A 59 11.98 -23.98 -0.78
CA GLU A 59 12.82 -23.61 0.36
C GLU A 59 13.80 -22.51 0.00
N ASN A 60 14.51 -22.61 -1.13
CA ASN A 60 15.40 -21.55 -1.61
C ASN A 60 14.65 -20.23 -1.85
N VAL A 61 13.45 -20.26 -2.42
CA VAL A 61 12.61 -19.05 -2.60
C VAL A 61 12.16 -18.49 -1.25
N ARG A 62 11.79 -19.36 -0.28
CA ARG A 62 11.44 -18.94 1.08
C ARG A 62 12.63 -18.31 1.79
N ASP A 63 13.82 -18.89 1.68
CA ASP A 63 15.04 -18.39 2.30
C ASP A 63 15.47 -17.06 1.69
N MET A 64 15.33 -16.89 0.37
CA MET A 64 15.51 -15.61 -0.30
C MET A 64 14.49 -14.56 0.15
N ASP A 65 13.22 -14.93 0.31
CA ASP A 65 12.18 -14.04 0.84
C ASP A 65 12.45 -13.64 2.29
N ILE A 66 13.03 -14.55 3.09
CA ILE A 66 13.47 -14.32 4.47
C ILE A 66 14.66 -13.38 4.49
N GLN A 67 15.72 -13.63 3.71
CA GLN A 67 16.87 -12.75 3.60
C GLN A 67 16.47 -11.36 3.12
N ALA A 68 15.62 -11.26 2.10
CA ALA A 68 15.10 -9.98 1.64
C ALA A 68 14.23 -9.27 2.70
N GLU A 69 13.57 -10.02 3.59
CA GLU A 69 12.84 -9.46 4.73
C GLU A 69 13.76 -9.01 5.86
N GLU A 70 14.84 -9.75 6.12
CA GLU A 70 15.88 -9.39 7.09
C GLU A 70 16.65 -8.17 6.61
N GLU A 71 17.06 -8.10 5.35
CA GLU A 71 17.67 -6.91 4.73
C GLU A 71 16.72 -5.70 4.81
N ARG A 72 15.43 -5.87 4.50
CA ARG A 72 14.41 -4.82 4.67
C ARG A 72 14.23 -4.37 6.13
N ASN A 73 14.53 -5.24 7.10
CA ASN A 73 14.48 -4.91 8.52
C ASN A 73 15.84 -4.41 9.06
N GLN A 74 16.96 -4.69 8.37
CA GLN A 74 18.32 -4.30 8.71
C GLN A 74 18.75 -2.98 8.06
N ILE A 75 18.05 -2.52 7.01
CA ILE A 75 18.38 -1.26 6.32
C ILE A 75 17.75 -0.07 7.06
N ILE A 76 18.65 0.65 7.74
CA ILE A 76 18.53 1.95 8.42
C ILE A 76 18.07 1.84 9.88
N GLN A 77 18.89 2.38 10.79
CA GLN A 77 18.59 2.56 12.21
C GLN A 77 17.39 3.50 12.34
N GLU A 78 16.19 2.96 12.17
CA GLU A 78 14.95 3.64 12.49
C GLU A 78 14.98 4.02 13.97
N GLU A 79 14.81 5.30 14.26
CA GLU A 79 14.68 5.76 15.64
C GLU A 79 13.28 5.39 16.15
N ASP A 80 13.19 4.69 17.28
CA ASP A 80 11.95 4.45 18.02
C ASP A 80 12.18 4.90 19.46
N ASP A 81 11.51 5.97 19.86
CA ASP A 81 11.64 6.51 21.23
C ASP A 81 10.74 5.79 22.23
N GLY A 82 9.90 4.85 21.77
CA GLY A 82 8.99 4.10 22.63
C GLY A 82 7.90 4.97 23.27
N PHE A 83 7.71 6.21 22.83
CA PHE A 83 6.69 7.12 23.34
C PHE A 83 5.32 6.75 22.76
N PHE A 84 4.23 6.83 23.53
CA PHE A 84 2.87 6.58 23.04
C PHE A 84 1.86 7.56 23.64
N TYR A 85 1.16 8.34 22.81
CA TYR A 85 0.10 9.25 23.26
C TYR A 85 -1.13 8.53 23.82
N SER A 86 -1.28 7.25 23.50
CA SER A 86 -2.34 6.41 24.06
C SER A 86 -2.11 6.02 25.53
N ASP A 87 -0.93 6.24 26.10
CA ASP A 87 -0.69 6.05 27.54
C ASP A 87 -1.30 7.19 28.37
N GLU A 88 -1.86 6.84 29.52
CA GLU A 88 -2.56 7.78 30.41
C GLU A 88 -1.62 8.87 30.95
N GLU A 89 -0.35 8.51 31.22
CA GLU A 89 0.69 9.45 31.69
C GLU A 89 1.04 10.54 30.66
N ASN A 90 0.77 10.31 29.37
CA ASN A 90 1.09 11.25 28.29
C ASN A 90 -0.10 12.14 27.88
N GLN A 91 -1.18 12.14 28.68
CA GLN A 91 -2.39 12.90 28.39
C GLN A 91 -2.15 14.42 28.43
N GLU A 92 -1.38 14.91 29.39
CA GLU A 92 -1.06 16.35 29.50
C GLU A 92 -0.25 16.83 28.30
N GLU A 93 0.77 16.07 27.90
CA GLU A 93 1.60 16.40 26.74
C GLU A 93 0.81 16.40 25.43
N PHE A 94 -0.15 15.49 25.28
CA PHE A 94 -1.08 15.50 24.15
C PHE A 94 -1.90 16.80 24.11
N GLU A 95 -2.46 17.20 25.26
CA GLU A 95 -3.27 18.41 25.35
C GLU A 95 -2.46 19.69 25.09
N ASP A 96 -1.22 19.75 25.56
CA ASP A 96 -0.32 20.87 25.29
C ASP A 96 -0.01 21.06 23.80
N ILE A 97 0.16 19.96 23.07
CA ILE A 97 0.35 20.03 21.62
C ILE A 97 -0.89 20.57 20.93
N LEU A 98 -2.08 20.13 21.33
CA LEU A 98 -3.32 20.66 20.74
C LEU A 98 -3.53 22.14 21.10
N ARG A 99 -3.28 22.54 22.36
CA ARG A 99 -3.37 23.94 22.81
C ARG A 99 -2.40 24.87 22.06
N SER A 100 -1.23 24.38 21.70
CA SER A 100 -0.18 25.16 21.02
C SER A 100 -0.23 25.09 19.49
N ALA A 101 -1.15 24.31 18.91
CA ALA A 101 -1.21 24.06 17.47
C ALA A 101 -1.44 25.33 16.63
N ASP A 102 -2.28 26.26 17.11
CA ASP A 102 -2.60 27.52 16.41
C ASP A 102 -1.49 28.58 16.51
N ASN A 103 -0.66 28.49 17.56
CA ASN A 103 0.33 29.52 17.91
C ASN A 103 1.76 29.18 17.52
N SER A 104 2.02 27.97 17.00
CA SER A 104 3.36 27.53 16.62
C SER A 104 3.43 27.21 15.13
N GLU A 105 4.52 27.57 14.45
CA GLU A 105 4.76 27.14 13.07
C GLU A 105 4.83 25.61 12.97
N LEU A 106 4.45 25.08 11.80
CA LEU A 106 4.58 23.64 11.55
C LEU A 106 6.06 23.32 11.39
N PRO A 107 6.55 22.25 12.05
CA PRO A 107 7.94 21.85 11.90
C PRO A 107 8.22 21.48 10.45
N TYR A 108 9.40 21.89 9.95
CA TYR A 108 9.88 21.54 8.63
C TYR A 108 11.35 21.13 8.73
N GLU A 109 11.64 19.89 8.35
CA GLU A 109 12.96 19.27 8.44
C GLU A 109 13.51 18.97 7.04
N TYR A 110 14.83 18.87 6.91
CA TYR A 110 15.50 18.52 5.65
C TYR A 110 16.16 17.14 5.67
N GLU A 111 16.56 16.67 6.86
CA GLU A 111 17.35 15.45 7.03
C GLU A 111 16.50 14.38 7.72
N ASN A 112 16.56 13.14 7.21
CA ASN A 112 15.89 11.98 7.81
C ASN A 112 14.42 12.23 8.16
N VAL A 113 13.66 12.83 7.25
CA VAL A 113 12.29 13.26 7.49
C VAL A 113 11.35 12.07 7.61
N LEU A 114 11.62 10.98 6.89
CA LEU A 114 10.81 9.75 6.86
C LEU A 114 11.40 8.61 7.69
N ASN A 115 12.27 8.94 8.65
CA ASN A 115 12.86 8.02 9.63
C ASN A 115 13.50 6.77 9.00
N GLY A 116 14.37 7.00 8.02
CA GLY A 116 15.05 5.93 7.30
C GLY A 116 14.19 5.18 6.28
N SER A 117 13.00 5.66 5.95
CA SER A 117 12.23 5.09 4.85
C SER A 117 12.95 5.35 3.51
N ASN A 118 13.26 4.28 2.78
CA ASN A 118 13.73 4.34 1.40
C ASN A 118 12.59 4.30 0.36
N VAL A 119 11.34 4.40 0.82
CA VAL A 119 10.16 4.32 -0.04
C VAL A 119 10.03 5.61 -0.84
N THR A 120 9.82 5.45 -2.14
CA THR A 120 9.60 6.59 -3.03
C THR A 120 8.22 7.20 -2.81
N PHE A 121 8.13 8.51 -3.03
CA PHE A 121 6.86 9.23 -2.99
C PHE A 121 6.74 10.26 -4.12
N GLY A 122 5.54 10.78 -4.31
CA GLY A 122 5.25 11.88 -5.22
C GLY A 122 4.23 12.83 -4.62
N VAL A 123 4.26 14.09 -5.05
CA VAL A 123 3.42 15.18 -4.52
C VAL A 123 2.79 15.94 -5.68
N GLU A 124 1.49 16.16 -5.59
CA GLU A 124 0.72 17.05 -6.47
C GLU A 124 0.14 18.19 -5.62
N LEU A 125 0.42 19.44 -6.01
CA LEU A 125 0.02 20.65 -5.31
C LEU A 125 -0.82 21.55 -6.21
N GLU A 126 -2.14 21.58 -5.99
CA GLU A 126 -3.03 22.49 -6.70
C GLU A 126 -3.05 23.88 -6.06
N PHE A 127 -3.13 24.92 -6.90
CA PHE A 127 -3.32 26.30 -6.47
C PHE A 127 -4.17 27.10 -7.46
N VAL A 128 -4.76 28.18 -6.96
CA VAL A 128 -5.51 29.17 -7.75
C VAL A 128 -4.77 30.51 -7.82
N GLY A 129 -5.17 31.36 -8.76
CA GLY A 129 -4.56 32.70 -8.91
C GLY A 129 -3.10 32.63 -9.37
N GLY A 130 -2.37 33.71 -9.17
CA GLY A 130 -0.99 33.86 -9.59
C GLY A 130 -0.77 33.88 -11.11
N ASN A 131 0.45 34.21 -11.51
CA ASN A 131 0.88 34.13 -12.90
C ASN A 131 1.60 32.80 -13.13
N ALA A 132 0.92 31.81 -13.72
CA ALA A 132 1.47 30.47 -13.89
C ALA A 132 2.72 30.44 -14.79
N ASP A 133 2.81 31.30 -15.80
CA ASP A 133 3.99 31.39 -16.66
C ASP A 133 5.18 32.03 -15.95
N ALA A 134 4.93 32.97 -15.04
CA ALA A 134 5.99 33.53 -14.19
C ALA A 134 6.51 32.49 -13.18
N ILE A 135 5.60 31.73 -12.56
CA ILE A 135 5.96 30.60 -11.67
C ILE A 135 6.80 29.58 -12.43
N ALA A 136 6.33 29.12 -13.61
CA ALA A 136 7.05 28.13 -14.40
C ALA A 136 8.43 28.61 -14.82
N ARG A 137 8.57 29.89 -15.20
CA ARG A 137 9.85 30.49 -15.61
C ARG A 137 10.84 30.58 -14.45
N ASP A 138 10.41 31.10 -13.31
CA ASP A 138 11.26 31.24 -12.11
C ASP A 138 11.73 29.85 -11.63
N LEU A 139 10.82 28.87 -11.56
CA LEU A 139 11.20 27.49 -11.22
C LEU A 139 12.12 26.84 -12.26
N TYR A 140 12.00 27.21 -13.54
CA TYR A 140 12.89 26.72 -14.59
C TYR A 140 14.29 27.34 -14.48
N GLU A 141 14.38 28.63 -14.16
CA GLU A 141 15.65 29.33 -13.91
C GLU A 141 16.37 28.79 -12.66
N LEU A 142 15.62 28.28 -11.68
CA LEU A 142 16.12 27.55 -10.51
C LEU A 142 16.45 26.07 -10.80
N ASP A 143 16.30 25.62 -12.05
CA ASP A 143 16.51 24.23 -12.47
C ASP A 143 15.59 23.20 -11.76
N ILE A 144 14.40 23.63 -11.29
CA ILE A 144 13.43 22.76 -10.60
C ILE A 144 12.45 22.13 -11.59
N THR A 145 11.93 22.92 -12.54
CA THR A 145 10.95 22.45 -13.54
C THR A 145 11.59 22.15 -14.89
N SER A 146 10.94 21.29 -15.68
CA SER A 146 11.42 20.93 -17.02
C SER A 146 11.04 21.92 -18.14
N SER A 147 10.19 22.90 -17.84
CA SER A 147 9.65 23.84 -18.82
C SER A 147 9.50 25.24 -18.21
N PRO A 148 9.88 26.31 -18.93
CA PRO A 148 9.69 27.70 -18.51
C PRO A 148 8.25 28.21 -18.69
N ARG A 149 7.31 27.32 -19.04
CA ARG A 149 5.89 27.62 -19.24
C ARG A 149 5.03 26.55 -18.61
N ARG A 150 3.80 26.91 -18.21
CA ARG A 150 2.79 25.92 -17.79
C ARG A 150 2.47 24.98 -18.95
N VAL A 151 2.56 23.68 -18.69
CA VAL A 151 2.32 22.63 -19.69
C VAL A 151 0.85 22.18 -19.67
N GLY A 152 0.45 21.42 -20.69
CA GLY A 152 -0.90 20.85 -20.76
C GLY A 152 -1.18 19.82 -19.65
N TYR A 153 -2.45 19.54 -19.43
CA TYR A 153 -2.91 18.51 -18.50
C TYR A 153 -2.31 17.13 -18.84
N HIS A 154 -1.73 16.46 -17.84
CA HIS A 154 -1.07 15.16 -18.00
C HIS A 154 0.05 15.16 -19.07
N ALA A 155 0.82 16.25 -19.13
CA ALA A 155 2.02 16.30 -19.95
C ALA A 155 3.03 15.22 -19.51
N ARG A 156 3.89 14.80 -20.45
CA ARG A 156 4.95 13.83 -20.14
C ARG A 156 5.89 14.38 -19.07
N SER A 157 6.20 13.56 -18.06
CA SER A 157 7.16 13.93 -17.03
C SER A 157 8.59 13.84 -17.54
N THR A 158 9.45 14.75 -17.08
CA THR A 158 10.90 14.69 -17.28
C THR A 158 11.52 14.09 -16.01
N PRO A 159 12.40 13.08 -16.11
CA PRO A 159 13.05 12.49 -14.95
C PRO A 159 13.72 13.55 -14.07
N GLY A 160 13.51 13.48 -12.76
CA GLY A 160 14.11 14.39 -11.78
C GLY A 160 13.58 15.83 -11.79
N LYS A 161 12.63 16.18 -12.67
CA LYS A 161 12.11 17.55 -12.78
C LYS A 161 10.63 17.63 -12.44
N TRP A 162 10.27 18.70 -11.76
CA TRP A 162 8.87 19.08 -11.56
C TRP A 162 8.25 19.59 -12.86
N LYS A 163 6.93 19.65 -12.89
CA LYS A 163 6.17 20.33 -13.93
C LYS A 163 5.01 21.11 -13.33
N LEU A 164 4.69 22.24 -13.94
CA LEU A 164 3.50 23.01 -13.65
C LEU A 164 2.49 22.74 -14.76
N GLU A 165 1.42 22.01 -14.45
CA GLU A 165 0.37 21.63 -15.39
C GLU A 165 -0.85 22.56 -15.30
N TRP A 166 -1.58 22.63 -16.41
CA TRP A 166 -2.95 23.12 -16.41
C TRP A 166 -3.89 22.08 -15.79
N ASP A 167 -4.67 22.50 -14.81
CA ASP A 167 -5.78 21.74 -14.24
C ASP A 167 -7.08 22.55 -14.31
N GLY A 168 -8.10 22.00 -14.97
CA GLY A 168 -9.36 22.70 -15.25
C GLY A 168 -10.21 23.03 -14.03
N SER A 169 -9.93 22.42 -12.88
CA SER A 169 -10.65 22.69 -11.63
C SER A 169 -10.14 23.93 -10.88
N VAL A 170 -8.86 24.30 -11.10
CA VAL A 170 -8.19 25.41 -10.41
C VAL A 170 -7.63 26.50 -11.34
N CYS A 171 -7.56 26.26 -12.66
CA CYS A 171 -7.09 27.26 -13.62
C CYS A 171 -8.18 28.22 -14.08
N SER A 172 -7.78 29.47 -14.33
CA SER A 172 -8.59 30.49 -15.02
C SER A 172 -7.68 31.36 -15.87
N GLY A 173 -7.79 31.26 -17.20
CA GLY A 173 -6.85 31.91 -18.12
C GLY A 173 -5.39 31.49 -17.83
N SER A 174 -4.50 32.45 -17.65
CA SER A 174 -3.08 32.23 -17.28
C SER A 174 -2.84 32.01 -15.78
N SER A 175 -3.89 31.98 -14.97
CA SER A 175 -3.79 31.79 -13.52
C SER A 175 -4.13 30.36 -13.09
N GLY A 176 -3.62 29.97 -11.92
CA GLY A 176 -3.77 28.65 -11.29
C GLY A 176 -2.92 27.55 -11.94
N GLY A 177 -2.93 26.38 -11.33
CA GLY A 177 -2.28 25.20 -11.87
C GLY A 177 -2.05 24.11 -10.83
N GLU A 178 -1.41 23.04 -11.29
CA GLU A 178 -0.99 21.92 -10.45
C GLU A 178 0.51 21.71 -10.61
N LEU A 179 1.25 21.78 -9.51
CA LEU A 179 2.67 21.41 -9.47
C LEU A 179 2.77 19.91 -9.19
N VAL A 180 3.34 19.17 -10.13
CA VAL A 180 3.47 17.71 -10.07
C VAL A 180 4.94 17.34 -9.96
N SER A 181 5.28 16.56 -8.94
CA SER A 181 6.64 16.15 -8.67
C SER A 181 7.14 15.07 -9.64
N PRO A 182 8.47 14.91 -9.79
CA PRO A 182 9.05 13.65 -10.22
C PRO A 182 8.87 12.59 -9.11
N VAL A 183 9.40 11.38 -9.31
CA VAL A 183 9.54 10.42 -8.21
C VAL A 183 10.58 10.96 -7.23
N LEU A 184 10.19 11.13 -5.96
CA LEU A 184 10.99 11.71 -4.89
C LEU A 184 11.44 10.64 -3.90
N THR A 185 12.53 10.93 -3.21
CA THR A 185 13.07 10.19 -2.06
C THR A 185 13.34 11.16 -0.91
N ASP A 186 13.48 10.64 0.31
CA ASP A 186 13.78 11.43 1.51
C ASP A 186 15.22 11.96 1.46
N THR A 187 15.40 13.15 0.87
CA THR A 187 16.69 13.83 0.76
C THR A 187 16.55 15.32 1.06
N PRO A 188 17.61 15.98 1.53
CA PRO A 188 17.59 17.43 1.77
C PRO A 188 17.22 18.23 0.52
N GLU A 189 17.64 17.78 -0.66
CA GLU A 189 17.31 18.42 -1.93
C GLU A 189 15.81 18.35 -2.22
N THR A 190 15.17 17.19 -2.01
CA THR A 190 13.71 17.04 -2.13
C THR A 190 12.97 18.08 -1.31
N TRP A 191 13.34 18.21 -0.04
CA TRP A 191 12.65 19.12 0.89
C TRP A 191 12.96 20.59 0.55
N ARG A 192 14.22 20.97 0.25
CA ARG A 192 14.54 22.32 -0.23
C ARG A 192 13.77 22.70 -1.49
N ASN A 193 13.59 21.77 -2.43
CA ASN A 193 12.79 22.01 -3.63
C ASN A 193 11.32 22.25 -3.29
N ILE A 194 10.71 21.46 -2.39
CA ILE A 194 9.31 21.67 -1.97
C ILE A 194 9.13 23.04 -1.31
N GLU A 195 10.04 23.44 -0.41
CA GLU A 195 10.01 24.77 0.21
C GLU A 195 10.13 25.87 -0.86
N LYS A 196 11.10 25.75 -1.75
CA LYS A 196 11.36 26.74 -2.81
C LYS A 196 10.18 26.88 -3.76
N ILE A 197 9.55 25.77 -4.12
CA ILE A 197 8.33 25.74 -4.94
C ILE A 197 7.21 26.53 -4.27
N CYS A 198 6.99 26.32 -2.97
CA CYS A 198 5.98 27.05 -2.22
C CYS A 198 6.27 28.55 -2.16
N GLU A 199 7.54 28.93 -1.94
CA GLU A 199 8.01 30.32 -1.93
C GLU A 199 7.74 31.01 -3.28
N VAL A 200 8.18 30.39 -4.39
CA VAL A 200 8.03 30.93 -5.75
C VAL A 200 6.55 31.04 -6.13
N ALA A 201 5.75 30.02 -5.83
CA ALA A 201 4.31 30.06 -6.09
C ALA A 201 3.65 31.25 -5.39
N LYS A 202 3.91 31.43 -4.08
CA LYS A 202 3.37 32.56 -3.30
C LYS A 202 3.86 33.91 -3.84
N ARG A 203 5.15 34.03 -4.17
CA ARG A 203 5.76 35.26 -4.70
C ARG A 203 5.06 35.75 -5.97
N HIS A 204 4.68 34.82 -6.85
CA HIS A 204 3.96 35.13 -8.09
C HIS A 204 2.43 35.09 -7.94
N GLY A 205 1.93 35.13 -6.71
CA GLY A 205 0.53 35.38 -6.39
C GLY A 205 -0.37 34.15 -6.34
N ALA A 206 0.20 32.93 -6.31
CA ALA A 206 -0.58 31.71 -6.08
C ALA A 206 -1.23 31.74 -4.69
N ARG A 207 -2.45 31.23 -4.61
CA ARG A 207 -3.25 31.13 -3.38
C ARG A 207 -3.92 29.78 -3.30
N ILE A 208 -4.33 29.43 -2.10
CA ILE A 208 -5.09 28.22 -1.82
C ILE A 208 -6.54 28.61 -1.54
N ASN A 209 -7.47 27.79 -2.02
CA ASN A 209 -8.88 27.90 -1.66
C ASN A 209 -9.50 26.49 -1.59
N GLN A 210 -10.81 26.46 -1.32
CA GLN A 210 -11.58 25.23 -1.13
C GLN A 210 -11.72 24.33 -2.37
N LYS A 211 -11.22 24.75 -3.54
CA LYS A 211 -11.13 23.88 -4.73
C LYS A 211 -9.84 23.05 -4.74
N CYS A 212 -8.76 23.60 -4.20
CA CYS A 212 -7.43 23.03 -4.28
C CYS A 212 -7.33 21.74 -3.45
N GLY A 213 -6.83 20.67 -4.06
CA GLY A 213 -6.42 19.43 -3.44
C GLY A 213 -4.89 19.33 -3.31
N GLY A 214 -4.46 18.40 -2.46
CA GLY A 214 -3.10 17.88 -2.45
C GLY A 214 -3.13 16.36 -2.55
N HIS A 215 -2.26 15.78 -3.38
CA HIS A 215 -2.18 14.33 -3.51
C HIS A 215 -0.78 13.84 -3.15
N ILE A 216 -0.72 12.78 -2.36
CA ILE A 216 0.53 12.10 -2.02
C ILE A 216 0.50 10.70 -2.61
N HIS A 217 1.49 10.38 -3.44
CA HIS A 217 1.72 9.05 -3.98
C HIS A 217 2.80 8.37 -3.16
N VAL A 218 2.61 7.10 -2.77
CA VAL A 218 3.63 6.31 -2.06
C VAL A 218 3.82 4.98 -2.77
N GLY A 219 5.07 4.60 -3.01
CA GLY A 219 5.46 3.32 -3.61
C GLY A 219 4.89 2.12 -2.83
N ILE A 220 4.56 1.05 -3.55
CA ILE A 220 3.96 -0.16 -2.94
C ILE A 220 4.98 -1.25 -2.60
N GLU A 221 6.27 -1.01 -2.84
CA GLU A 221 7.36 -1.94 -2.56
C GLU A 221 7.30 -2.50 -1.12
N PRO A 222 7.00 -1.69 -0.08
CA PRO A 222 6.78 -2.18 1.29
C PRO A 222 5.69 -3.23 1.43
N LEU A 223 4.64 -3.19 0.60
CA LEU A 223 3.49 -4.07 0.72
C LEU A 223 3.71 -5.44 0.05
N ASN A 224 4.46 -5.45 -1.07
CA ASN A 224 4.82 -6.59 -1.90
C ASN A 224 3.70 -7.65 -2.06
N THR A 225 4.04 -8.92 -2.25
CA THR A 225 3.09 -10.06 -2.30
C THR A 225 2.67 -10.54 -0.90
N ALA A 226 3.16 -9.93 0.19
CA ALA A 226 2.82 -10.33 1.54
C ALA A 226 1.38 -9.93 1.91
N ARG A 227 0.45 -10.88 1.79
CA ARG A 227 -0.97 -10.74 2.14
C ARG A 227 -1.26 -9.96 3.43
N GLN A 228 -0.51 -10.22 4.50
CA GLN A 228 -0.77 -9.58 5.79
C GLN A 228 -0.48 -8.07 5.77
N ARG A 229 0.45 -7.59 4.93
CA ARG A 229 0.75 -6.16 4.79
C ARG A 229 -0.43 -5.43 4.17
N TRP A 230 -1.02 -5.98 3.12
CA TRP A 230 -2.26 -5.48 2.53
C TRP A 230 -3.41 -5.46 3.53
N LYS A 231 -3.58 -6.54 4.32
CA LYS A 231 -4.60 -6.56 5.37
C LYS A 231 -4.38 -5.45 6.40
N ARG A 232 -3.15 -5.18 6.80
CA ARG A 232 -2.83 -4.07 7.73
C ARG A 232 -3.08 -2.70 7.12
N LEU A 233 -2.76 -2.49 5.84
CA LEU A 233 -3.11 -1.27 5.11
C LEU A 233 -4.63 -1.04 5.15
N PHE A 234 -5.41 -2.04 4.75
CA PHE A 234 -6.85 -1.94 4.73
C PHE A 234 -7.48 -1.78 6.12
N ARG A 235 -6.91 -2.39 7.17
CA ARG A 235 -7.35 -2.15 8.55
C ARG A 235 -7.06 -0.71 8.99
N THR A 236 -5.87 -0.20 8.69
CA THR A 236 -5.46 1.16 9.06
C THR A 236 -6.37 2.18 8.39
N ILE A 237 -6.58 2.08 7.07
CA ILE A 237 -7.51 2.96 6.36
C ILE A 237 -8.94 2.77 6.87
N GLY A 238 -9.42 1.53 6.95
CA GLY A 238 -10.79 1.22 7.36
C GLY A 238 -11.16 1.72 8.76
N GLY A 239 -10.20 1.73 9.67
CA GLY A 239 -10.43 2.10 11.05
C GLY A 239 -10.14 3.58 11.37
N PHE A 240 -9.26 4.23 10.61
CA PHE A 240 -8.78 5.58 10.93
C PHE A 240 -9.06 6.62 9.84
N GLU A 241 -9.80 6.30 8.77
CA GLU A 241 -10.07 7.27 7.69
C GLU A 241 -10.72 8.57 8.20
N ASP A 242 -11.64 8.50 9.17
CA ASP A 242 -12.23 9.72 9.77
C ASP A 242 -11.16 10.63 10.40
N VAL A 243 -10.15 10.04 11.04
CA VAL A 243 -9.01 10.78 11.60
C VAL A 243 -8.12 11.32 10.49
N VAL A 244 -7.82 10.51 9.48
CA VAL A 244 -7.03 10.92 8.30
C VAL A 244 -7.71 12.10 7.60
N CYS A 245 -9.03 12.07 7.40
CA CYS A 245 -9.81 13.18 6.84
C CYS A 245 -9.70 14.46 7.69
N ARG A 246 -9.67 14.35 9.01
CA ARG A 246 -9.47 15.52 9.88
C ARG A 246 -8.06 16.09 9.72
N VAL A 247 -7.03 15.27 9.78
CA VAL A 247 -5.66 15.74 9.53
C VAL A 247 -5.56 16.38 8.14
N ALA A 248 -6.22 15.80 7.15
CA ALA A 248 -6.22 16.25 5.77
C ALA A 248 -6.92 17.61 5.55
N GLY A 249 -7.82 18.02 6.45
CA GLY A 249 -8.42 19.36 6.46
C GLY A 249 -7.40 20.48 6.69
N GLY A 250 -6.25 20.15 7.29
CA GLY A 250 -5.12 21.07 7.38
C GLY A 250 -5.40 22.35 8.16
N THR A 251 -4.66 23.40 7.83
CA THR A 251 -4.84 24.74 8.40
C THR A 251 -6.16 25.41 8.03
N GLU A 252 -6.84 24.95 6.98
CA GLU A 252 -8.18 25.43 6.62
C GLU A 252 -9.27 24.91 7.58
N GLY A 253 -8.94 23.88 8.37
CA GLY A 253 -9.81 23.30 9.40
C GLY A 253 -11.13 22.73 8.90
N ARG A 254 -11.22 22.37 7.62
CA ARG A 254 -12.37 21.69 7.02
C ARG A 254 -11.97 20.98 5.75
N LEU A 255 -12.72 19.98 5.30
CA LEU A 255 -12.50 19.35 4.00
C LEU A 255 -12.84 20.30 2.84
N ARG A 256 -12.04 20.27 1.78
CA ARG A 256 -12.31 20.96 0.51
C ARG A 256 -13.68 20.60 -0.07
N SER A 257 -14.30 21.52 -0.80
CA SER A 257 -15.69 21.39 -1.28
C SER A 257 -15.90 20.18 -2.20
N GLY A 258 -14.86 19.75 -2.92
CA GLY A 258 -14.89 18.60 -3.83
C GLY A 258 -14.64 17.24 -3.17
N ALA A 259 -14.31 17.17 -1.88
CA ALA A 259 -13.85 15.93 -1.24
C ALA A 259 -14.88 14.79 -1.34
N SER A 260 -16.17 15.09 -1.16
CA SER A 260 -17.25 14.10 -1.24
C SER A 260 -17.43 13.48 -2.62
N HIS A 261 -16.93 14.14 -3.67
CA HIS A 261 -16.99 13.64 -5.04
C HIS A 261 -15.66 13.03 -5.50
N TYR A 262 -14.54 13.71 -5.22
CA TYR A 262 -13.22 13.36 -5.76
C TYR A 262 -12.34 12.55 -4.79
N ALA A 263 -12.75 12.39 -3.54
CA ALA A 263 -12.04 11.68 -2.48
C ALA A 263 -13.04 10.99 -1.51
N ARG A 264 -13.99 10.22 -2.07
CA ARG A 264 -15.02 9.52 -1.30
C ARG A 264 -14.41 8.60 -0.25
N SER A 265 -15.14 8.38 0.85
CA SER A 265 -14.74 7.41 1.88
C SER A 265 -14.46 6.04 1.27
N PHE A 266 -13.29 5.50 1.60
CA PHE A 266 -12.79 4.18 1.26
C PHE A 266 -12.99 3.17 2.40
N SER A 267 -13.34 3.63 3.61
CA SER A 267 -13.42 2.82 4.84
C SER A 267 -14.18 1.53 4.68
N ASN A 268 -15.42 1.58 4.16
CA ASN A 268 -16.25 0.38 3.99
C ASN A 268 -15.60 -0.64 3.06
N ARG A 269 -14.93 -0.17 1.99
CA ARG A 269 -14.22 -1.03 1.04
C ARG A 269 -12.95 -1.62 1.68
N ALA A 270 -12.23 -0.82 2.44
CA ALA A 270 -11.05 -1.24 3.18
C ALA A 270 -11.42 -2.31 4.23
N ILE A 271 -12.44 -2.08 5.07
CA ILE A 271 -12.94 -3.04 6.05
C ILE A 271 -13.34 -4.35 5.39
N GLN A 272 -14.16 -4.29 4.33
CA GLN A 272 -14.59 -5.47 3.56
C GLN A 272 -13.39 -6.24 2.99
N THR A 273 -12.39 -5.52 2.46
CA THR A 273 -11.20 -6.14 1.87
C THR A 273 -10.31 -6.77 2.94
N ALA A 274 -10.12 -6.12 4.09
CA ALA A 274 -9.30 -6.61 5.19
C ALA A 274 -9.77 -7.98 5.73
N VAL A 275 -11.09 -8.18 5.82
CA VAL A 275 -11.69 -9.43 6.30
C VAL A 275 -11.84 -10.49 5.20
N SER A 276 -11.72 -10.10 3.92
CA SER A 276 -11.83 -11.03 2.81
C SER A 276 -10.69 -12.06 2.78
N ARG A 277 -10.97 -13.21 2.16
CA ARG A 277 -9.96 -14.22 1.83
C ARG A 277 -9.40 -13.92 0.45
N PHE A 278 -8.07 -13.88 0.35
CA PHE A 278 -7.32 -13.74 -0.89
C PHE A 278 -5.90 -14.33 -0.70
N THR A 279 -5.30 -14.74 -1.79
CA THR A 279 -3.87 -15.09 -1.92
C THR A 279 -3.20 -14.01 -2.76
N LEU A 280 -1.88 -13.88 -2.64
CA LEU A 280 -1.07 -12.91 -3.39
C LEU A 280 0.23 -13.62 -3.73
N ASP A 281 0.22 -14.43 -4.78
CA ASP A 281 1.38 -15.21 -5.17
C ASP A 281 2.20 -14.46 -6.22
N ASP A 282 1.54 -13.62 -7.03
CA ASP A 282 2.20 -12.82 -8.05
C ASP A 282 1.61 -11.40 -8.20
N ARG A 283 2.14 -10.66 -9.17
CA ARG A 283 1.68 -9.30 -9.50
C ARG A 283 0.21 -9.26 -9.95
N ARG A 284 -0.27 -10.26 -10.67
CA ARG A 284 -1.65 -10.30 -11.18
C ARG A 284 -2.65 -10.40 -10.03
N ASP A 285 -2.28 -11.07 -8.95
CA ASP A 285 -3.12 -11.13 -7.75
C ASP A 285 -3.23 -9.76 -7.05
N ILE A 286 -2.13 -9.00 -6.99
CA ILE A 286 -2.12 -7.62 -6.48
C ILE A 286 -3.02 -6.74 -7.34
N ASP A 287 -2.92 -6.85 -8.67
CA ASP A 287 -3.73 -6.09 -9.60
C ASP A 287 -5.23 -6.41 -9.42
N ARG A 288 -5.60 -7.69 -9.31
CA ARG A 288 -6.99 -8.12 -9.06
C ARG A 288 -7.52 -7.65 -7.70
N LEU A 289 -6.70 -7.73 -6.65
CA LEU A 289 -7.07 -7.27 -5.31
C LEU A 289 -7.36 -5.78 -5.31
N THR A 290 -6.46 -4.98 -5.87
CA THR A 290 -6.55 -3.52 -5.91
C THR A 290 -7.65 -3.02 -6.84
N GLU A 291 -7.86 -3.70 -7.98
CA GLU A 291 -8.98 -3.43 -8.88
C GLU A 291 -10.34 -3.66 -8.19
N ARG A 292 -10.50 -4.81 -7.52
CA ARG A 292 -11.70 -5.12 -6.76
C ARG A 292 -11.91 -4.16 -5.60
N ALA A 293 -10.87 -3.89 -4.81
CA ALA A 293 -10.93 -3.00 -3.65
C ALA A 293 -11.27 -1.57 -4.05
N SER A 294 -10.73 -1.05 -5.16
CA SER A 294 -11.04 0.29 -5.68
C SER A 294 -12.37 0.39 -6.44
N ASN A 295 -13.03 -0.75 -6.73
CA ASN A 295 -14.19 -0.79 -7.61
C ASN A 295 -13.91 -0.04 -8.95
N ARG A 296 -12.69 -0.20 -9.47
CA ARG A 296 -12.21 0.46 -10.69
C ARG A 296 -12.29 2.00 -10.69
N SER A 297 -12.45 2.63 -9.53
CA SER A 297 -12.65 4.07 -9.39
C SER A 297 -11.47 4.75 -8.70
N ARG A 298 -11.03 5.87 -9.26
CA ARG A 298 -10.01 6.74 -8.66
C ARG A 298 -10.56 7.73 -7.63
N TYR A 299 -11.88 7.85 -7.52
CA TYR A 299 -12.58 8.89 -6.76
C TYR A 299 -12.81 8.52 -5.29
N TYR A 300 -11.86 7.80 -4.71
CA TYR A 300 -11.81 7.47 -3.28
C TYR A 300 -10.64 8.19 -2.65
N GLY A 301 -10.70 8.50 -1.36
CA GLY A 301 -9.58 9.14 -0.67
C GLY A 301 -8.29 8.30 -0.70
N VAL A 302 -8.41 6.97 -0.83
CA VAL A 302 -7.32 6.09 -1.28
C VAL A 302 -7.62 5.63 -2.71
N ASN A 303 -6.78 6.03 -3.65
CA ASN A 303 -6.82 5.56 -5.03
C ASN A 303 -5.78 4.44 -5.24
N LEU A 304 -6.29 3.24 -5.53
CA LEU A 304 -5.48 2.05 -5.87
C LEU A 304 -5.41 1.80 -7.37
N THR A 305 -6.08 2.62 -8.20
CA THR A 305 -6.15 2.40 -9.65
C THR A 305 -4.83 2.58 -10.38
N ASN A 306 -3.86 3.25 -9.74
CA ASN A 306 -2.53 3.42 -10.28
C ASN A 306 -1.73 2.12 -10.31
N ILE A 307 -2.09 1.14 -9.47
CA ILE A 307 -1.36 -0.12 -9.31
C ILE A 307 -1.57 -1.06 -10.50
N TYR A 308 -2.79 -1.18 -11.01
CA TYR A 308 -3.10 -2.11 -12.11
C TYR A 308 -3.18 -1.46 -13.49
N LYS A 309 -2.96 -0.13 -13.58
CA LYS A 309 -2.92 0.60 -14.85
C LYS A 309 -1.49 0.75 -15.33
N SER A 310 -1.18 0.17 -16.48
CA SER A 310 0.19 0.16 -17.05
C SER A 310 0.77 1.55 -17.35
N ASN A 311 -0.06 2.57 -17.52
CA ASN A 311 0.35 3.95 -17.80
C ASN A 311 0.39 4.83 -16.54
N LYS A 312 0.31 4.25 -15.35
CA LYS A 312 0.30 4.96 -14.07
C LYS A 312 1.45 4.49 -13.18
N PRO A 313 1.93 5.35 -12.26
CA PRO A 313 2.98 4.97 -11.32
C PRO A 313 2.46 3.90 -10.37
N ASN A 314 3.30 2.93 -10.02
CA ASN A 314 2.93 1.82 -9.15
C ASN A 314 2.81 2.22 -7.67
N THR A 315 1.78 2.99 -7.34
CA THR A 315 1.66 3.73 -6.06
C THR A 315 0.26 3.62 -5.46
N VAL A 316 0.17 3.73 -4.13
CA VAL A 316 -1.06 4.14 -3.44
C VAL A 316 -1.12 5.66 -3.46
N GLU A 317 -2.22 6.23 -3.97
CA GLU A 317 -2.45 7.68 -3.99
C GLU A 317 -3.43 8.07 -2.88
N PHE A 318 -3.01 8.98 -2.01
CA PHE A 318 -3.80 9.57 -0.93
C PHE A 318 -4.34 10.93 -1.40
N ARG A 319 -5.67 11.04 -1.49
CA ARG A 319 -6.40 12.18 -2.10
C ARG A 319 -7.17 13.03 -1.10
N TYR A 320 -6.99 12.73 0.19
CA TYR A 320 -7.74 13.37 1.27
C TYR A 320 -7.38 14.84 1.44
N PHE A 321 -6.11 15.20 1.17
CA PHE A 321 -5.53 16.47 1.58
C PHE A 321 -6.14 17.65 0.83
N ASN A 322 -6.39 18.72 1.58
CA ASN A 322 -6.57 20.03 1.00
C ASN A 322 -5.27 20.50 0.36
N GLY A 323 -5.39 21.33 -0.68
CA GLY A 323 -4.24 22.06 -1.21
C GLY A 323 -3.64 22.95 -0.13
N THR A 324 -2.33 23.12 -0.18
CA THR A 324 -1.57 23.98 0.74
C THR A 324 -0.29 24.45 0.07
N LEU A 325 0.19 25.63 0.43
CA LEU A 325 1.54 26.12 0.09
C LEU A 325 2.37 26.28 1.37
N ASP A 326 2.00 25.61 2.46
CA ASP A 326 2.79 25.49 3.69
C ASP A 326 3.67 24.22 3.61
N PRO A 327 5.00 24.36 3.50
CA PRO A 327 5.91 23.21 3.42
C PRO A 327 5.78 22.26 4.61
N GLY A 328 5.56 22.77 5.83
CA GLY A 328 5.38 21.97 7.03
C GLY A 328 4.13 21.08 6.95
N GLN A 329 3.04 21.60 6.39
CA GLN A 329 1.83 20.81 6.18
C GLN A 329 2.02 19.78 5.06
N ILE A 330 2.69 20.12 3.97
CA ILE A 330 3.02 19.17 2.89
C ILE A 330 3.86 18.03 3.45
N GLN A 331 4.88 18.34 4.24
CA GLN A 331 5.73 17.35 4.89
C GLN A 331 4.96 16.45 5.85
N ALA A 332 4.04 17.01 6.66
CA ALA A 332 3.16 16.22 7.52
C ALA A 332 2.24 15.27 6.71
N ASN A 333 1.74 15.71 5.56
CA ASN A 333 0.94 14.88 4.66
C ASN A 333 1.78 13.71 4.09
N VAL A 334 3.03 13.98 3.69
CA VAL A 334 3.97 12.91 3.25
C VAL A 334 4.27 11.95 4.39
N LYS A 335 4.59 12.46 5.60
CA LYS A 335 4.83 11.64 6.80
C LYS A 335 3.64 10.72 7.08
N LEU A 336 2.41 11.22 7.05
CA LEU A 336 1.19 10.42 7.25
C LEU A 336 1.07 9.29 6.23
N SER A 337 1.15 9.63 4.93
CA SER A 337 1.00 8.66 3.86
C SER A 337 2.10 7.59 3.88
N ASN A 338 3.35 7.99 4.07
CA ASN A 338 4.48 7.07 4.24
C ASN A 338 4.31 6.21 5.49
N GLY A 339 3.96 6.81 6.64
CA GLY A 339 3.76 6.12 7.91
C GLY A 339 2.69 5.03 7.83
N VAL A 340 1.58 5.26 7.12
CA VAL A 340 0.54 4.24 6.89
C VAL A 340 1.10 3.03 6.12
N ILE A 341 1.91 3.26 5.08
CA ILE A 341 2.53 2.20 4.28
C ILE A 341 3.59 1.46 5.09
N MET A 342 4.46 2.19 5.80
CA MET A 342 5.51 1.60 6.63
C MET A 342 4.95 0.79 7.80
N ALA A 343 3.91 1.29 8.48
CA ALA A 343 3.21 0.53 9.53
C ALA A 343 2.58 -0.76 8.97
N SER A 344 2.13 -0.75 7.71
CA SER A 344 1.60 -1.94 7.05
C SER A 344 2.69 -3.01 6.82
N GLN A 345 3.93 -2.61 6.58
CA GLN A 345 5.07 -3.54 6.51
C GLN A 345 5.47 -4.03 7.92
N LYS A 346 5.57 -3.09 8.87
CA LYS A 346 6.29 -3.25 10.14
C LYS A 346 5.42 -3.73 11.31
N ALA A 347 4.19 -3.25 11.47
CA ALA A 347 3.37 -3.56 12.63
C ALA A 347 2.99 -5.06 12.67
N ARG A 348 3.41 -5.76 13.73
CA ARG A 348 3.18 -7.20 13.94
C ARG A 348 2.79 -7.41 15.38
N SER A 349 1.87 -8.32 15.68
CA SER A 349 1.42 -8.56 17.07
C SER A 349 2.16 -9.68 17.77
N ARG A 350 3.00 -10.42 17.03
CA ARG A 350 3.72 -11.62 17.43
C ARG A 350 5.03 -11.68 16.66
N ASP A 351 5.98 -12.43 17.20
CA ASP A 351 7.24 -12.73 16.50
C ASP A 351 6.98 -13.47 15.19
N SER A 352 7.91 -13.31 14.25
CA SER A 352 8.00 -14.20 13.10
C SER A 352 8.66 -15.50 13.54
N ASN A 353 8.46 -16.59 12.79
CA ASN A 353 9.26 -17.79 12.99
C ASN A 353 10.74 -17.55 12.70
N THR A 354 11.08 -16.46 12.02
CA THR A 354 12.41 -16.15 11.48
C THR A 354 13.10 -14.97 12.16
N TYR A 355 12.39 -14.15 12.92
CA TYR A 355 12.99 -13.02 13.65
C TYR A 355 12.11 -12.53 14.80
N THR A 356 12.77 -11.95 15.79
CA THR A 356 12.14 -11.29 16.93
C THR A 356 11.65 -9.90 16.55
N VAL A 357 10.42 -9.60 16.94
CA VAL A 357 9.79 -8.29 16.79
C VAL A 357 9.92 -7.53 18.11
N THR A 358 10.30 -6.26 18.06
CA THR A 358 10.41 -5.41 19.26
C THR A 358 9.07 -5.30 19.99
N GLU A 359 9.10 -5.06 21.30
CA GLU A 359 7.87 -4.92 22.08
C GLU A 359 7.03 -3.70 21.64
N THR A 360 7.68 -2.64 21.19
CA THR A 360 7.01 -1.45 20.63
C THR A 360 6.27 -1.79 19.33
N MET A 361 6.88 -2.56 18.42
CA MET A 361 6.21 -3.06 17.20
C MET A 361 5.07 -4.03 17.51
N LYS A 362 5.27 -4.94 18.48
CA LYS A 362 4.24 -5.83 19.04
C LYS A 362 3.02 -5.05 19.53
N ARG A 363 3.27 -3.98 20.29
CA ARG A 363 2.25 -3.07 20.80
C ARG A 363 1.47 -2.42 19.65
N ARG A 364 2.16 -1.83 18.66
CA ARG A 364 1.53 -1.24 17.46
C ARG A 364 0.68 -2.24 16.67
N GLY A 365 1.18 -3.47 16.48
CA GLY A 365 0.42 -4.54 15.84
C GLY A 365 -0.84 -4.95 16.60
N LYS A 366 -0.76 -5.03 17.94
CA LYS A 366 -1.92 -5.30 18.81
C LYS A 366 -2.95 -4.17 18.74
N MET A 367 -2.51 -2.91 18.74
CA MET A 367 -3.40 -1.74 18.60
C MET A 367 -4.21 -1.80 17.29
N LEU A 368 -3.57 -2.16 16.18
CA LEU A 368 -4.22 -2.29 14.87
C LEU A 368 -5.18 -3.48 14.79
N LEU A 369 -4.89 -4.58 15.48
CA LEU A 369 -5.77 -5.76 15.51
C LEU A 369 -7.00 -5.55 16.39
N ASN A 370 -6.80 -4.97 17.57
CA ASN A 370 -7.83 -4.77 18.60
C ASN A 370 -8.70 -3.53 18.35
N GLN A 371 -8.53 -2.88 17.20
CA GLN A 371 -9.44 -1.86 16.74
C GLN A 371 -10.81 -2.50 16.45
N ARG A 372 -11.69 -2.47 17.46
CA ARG A 372 -13.13 -2.60 17.22
C ARG A 372 -13.54 -1.44 16.30
N SER A 373 -14.60 -1.61 15.51
CA SER A 373 -15.35 -0.50 14.91
C SER A 373 -15.99 0.33 16.05
N SER A 374 -15.17 0.87 16.94
CA SER A 374 -15.57 1.80 17.96
C SER A 374 -15.90 3.08 17.22
N SER A 375 -17.14 3.52 17.35
CA SER A 375 -17.51 4.91 17.06
C SER A 375 -16.41 5.78 17.66
N ASN A 376 -15.70 6.55 16.82
CA ASN A 376 -14.74 7.53 17.30
C ASN A 376 -15.46 8.42 18.31
N ASN A 377 -15.21 8.20 19.61
CA ASN A 377 -15.73 9.11 20.61
C ASN A 377 -14.97 10.42 20.39
N ARG A 378 -15.60 11.34 19.66
CA ARG A 378 -14.94 12.53 19.13
C ARG A 378 -14.36 13.39 20.24
N SER A 379 -14.96 13.32 21.43
CA SER A 379 -14.66 14.11 22.61
C SER A 379 -13.33 13.81 23.29
N ASN A 380 -12.66 12.68 23.03
CA ASN A 380 -11.43 12.31 23.74
C ASN A 380 -10.20 12.08 22.86
N HIS A 381 -10.30 12.41 21.56
CA HIS A 381 -9.20 12.26 20.59
C HIS A 381 -8.55 10.85 20.52
N ALA A 382 -9.18 9.80 21.07
CA ALA A 382 -8.56 8.49 21.18
C ALA A 382 -8.19 7.87 19.83
N GLY A 383 -8.95 8.20 18.77
CA GLY A 383 -8.66 7.78 17.41
C GLY A 383 -7.34 8.35 16.87
N VAL A 384 -7.07 9.63 17.10
CA VAL A 384 -5.83 10.26 16.59
C VAL A 384 -4.61 9.82 17.38
N LYS A 385 -4.72 9.71 18.72
CA LYS A 385 -3.64 9.17 19.58
C LYS A 385 -3.22 7.77 19.12
N LYS A 386 -4.19 6.89 18.89
CA LYS A 386 -3.94 5.54 18.38
C LYS A 386 -3.34 5.53 16.97
N LEU A 387 -3.83 6.40 16.07
CA LEU A 387 -3.29 6.46 14.70
C LEU A 387 -1.81 6.83 14.72
N VAL A 388 -1.44 7.95 15.37
CA VAL A 388 -0.04 8.43 15.38
C VAL A 388 0.89 7.43 16.06
N ASP A 389 0.41 6.73 17.08
CA ASP A 389 1.16 5.68 17.75
C ASP A 389 1.39 4.44 16.87
N ILE A 390 0.43 4.10 16.00
CA ILE A 390 0.56 2.98 15.06
C ILE A 390 1.52 3.33 13.92
N ILE A 391 1.45 4.55 13.38
CA ILE A 391 2.15 4.92 12.14
C ILE A 391 3.52 5.56 12.34
N PHE A 392 3.82 6.07 13.54
CA PHE A 392 5.10 6.71 13.84
C PHE A 392 5.82 6.08 15.03
N SER A 393 7.13 5.97 14.86
CA SER A 393 8.10 5.52 15.85
C SER A 393 8.77 6.68 16.60
N ARG A 394 8.89 7.86 15.98
CA ARG A 394 9.39 9.08 16.63
C ARG A 394 8.25 9.99 17.04
N LYS A 395 8.31 10.50 18.27
CA LYS A 395 7.44 11.51 18.85
C LYS A 395 7.42 12.77 18.02
N LYS A 396 8.56 13.25 17.52
CA LYS A 396 8.59 14.45 16.66
C LYS A 396 7.71 14.33 15.40
N ASP A 397 7.57 13.13 14.84
CA ASP A 397 6.68 12.89 13.68
C ASP A 397 5.21 12.85 14.10
N LYS A 398 4.93 12.31 15.29
CA LYS A 398 3.60 12.39 15.92
C LYS A 398 3.21 13.85 16.16
N ASP A 399 4.10 14.64 16.73
CA ASP A 399 3.90 16.04 17.08
C ASP A 399 3.62 16.88 15.83
N ALA A 400 4.39 16.66 14.75
CA ALA A 400 4.16 17.30 13.46
C ALA A 400 2.73 17.07 12.95
N LEU A 401 2.24 15.83 13.02
CA LEU A 401 0.88 15.51 12.59
C LEU A 401 -0.19 16.07 13.54
N LEU A 402 0.05 16.00 14.84
CA LEU A 402 -0.88 16.49 15.85
C LEU A 402 -1.02 18.02 15.82
N LYS A 403 0.03 18.76 15.48
CA LYS A 403 -0.06 20.20 15.23
C LYS A 403 -0.96 20.51 14.03
N VAL A 404 -0.88 19.73 12.95
CA VAL A 404 -1.82 19.89 11.82
C VAL A 404 -3.24 19.54 12.24
N TYR A 405 -3.42 18.46 13.01
CA TYR A 405 -4.72 18.04 13.53
C TYR A 405 -5.35 19.09 14.45
N GLY A 406 -4.57 19.68 15.36
CA GLY A 406 -5.04 20.65 16.35
C GLY A 406 -5.55 21.95 15.76
N ARG A 407 -5.04 22.35 14.58
CA ARG A 407 -5.54 23.50 13.81
C ARG A 407 -6.89 23.25 13.15
N ASN A 408 -7.42 22.02 13.18
CA ASN A 408 -8.67 21.71 12.52
C ASN A 408 -9.88 22.05 13.41
N SER A 409 -10.77 22.91 12.91
CA SER A 409 -12.02 23.32 13.56
C SER A 409 -13.03 22.16 13.80
N TRP A 410 -12.81 20.97 13.23
CA TRP A 410 -13.56 19.74 13.49
C TRP A 410 -13.26 19.12 14.88
N ALA A 411 -12.35 19.72 15.64
CA ALA A 411 -12.01 19.30 17.00
C ALA A 411 -13.09 19.67 18.05
N ASN A 412 -14.05 20.54 17.71
CA ASN A 412 -15.16 20.96 18.60
C ASN A 412 -16.50 20.35 18.20
#